data_AF-A0A1F9C1W3-F1
#
_entry.id   AF-A0A1F9C1W3-F1
#
_cell.length_a   1.000
_cell.length_b   1.000
_cell.length_c   1.000
_cell.angle_alpha   90.00
_cell.angle_beta   90.00
_cell.angle_gamma   90.00
#
_symmetry.space_group_name_H-M   'P 1'
#
loop_
_entity.id
_entity.type
_entity.pdbx_description
1 polymer ?
#
loop_
_entity_poly.entity_id
_entity_poly.type
_entity_poly.pdbx_seq_one_letter_code
_entity_poly.pdbx_strand_id
1 'polypeptide(L)'
;MKRAQIQIEEEVYELLRHRAFREKKSIAGVIREIVKKDVSKSDRQRNSSVKDFTFIGASRSKQGSLKPVSERHDEALEEVFQK
;
A
#
# COMPACT_ATOMS: atom_id res chain seq x y z
N MET A 1 13.70 3.21 19.59
CA MET A 1 13.98 1.94 18.88
C MET A 1 12.96 0.90 19.32
N LYS A 2 12.43 0.09 18.39
CA LYS A 2 11.66 -1.12 18.72
C LYS A 2 12.55 -2.34 18.46
N ARG A 3 12.59 -3.30 19.38
CA ARG A 3 13.35 -4.55 19.22
C ARG A 3 12.40 -5.63 18.69
N ALA A 4 12.82 -6.36 17.67
CA ALA A 4 12.08 -7.46 17.09
C ALA A 4 12.97 -8.70 17.07
N GLN A 5 12.36 -9.86 17.29
CA GLN A 5 12.97 -11.16 17.08
C GLN A 5 12.34 -11.78 15.84
N ILE A 6 13.19 -12.26 14.94
CA ILE A 6 12.76 -12.92 13.70
C ILE A 6 13.49 -14.25 13.61
N GLN A 7 12.81 -15.26 13.09
CA GLN A 7 13.42 -16.52 12.72
C GLN A 7 13.71 -16.48 11.22
N ILE A 8 14.90 -16.90 10.84
CA ILE A 8 15.35 -17.00 9.46
C ILE A 8 16.04 -18.33 9.25
N GLU A 9 16.08 -18.79 8.01
CA GLU A 9 16.81 -20.00 7.63
C GLU A 9 18.32 -19.81 7.84
N GLU A 10 19.01 -20.90 8.20
CA GLU A 10 20.43 -20.88 8.52
C GLU A 10 21.28 -20.38 7.34
N GLU A 11 20.95 -20.82 6.12
CA GLU A 11 21.63 -20.40 4.89
C GLU A 11 21.55 -18.88 4.68
N VAL A 12 20.39 -18.30 5.00
CA VAL A 12 20.14 -16.86 4.91
C VAL A 12 20.91 -16.13 6.01
N TYR A 13 20.98 -16.68 7.22
CA TYR A 13 21.75 -16.12 8.32
C TYR A 13 23.24 -16.05 8.00
N GLU A 14 23.83 -17.12 7.47
CA GLU A 14 25.25 -17.15 7.10
C GLU A 14 25.56 -16.17 5.96
N LEU A 15 24.66 -16.02 4.98
CA LEU A 15 24.80 -15.01 3.94
C LEU A 15 24.79 -13.58 4.50
N LEU A 16 23.89 -13.29 5.45
CA LEU A 16 23.85 -12.00 6.15
C LEU A 16 25.13 -11.76 6.96
N ARG A 17 25.66 -12.78 7.62
CA ARG A 17 26.88 -12.71 8.42
C ARG A 17 28.10 -12.40 7.56
N HIS A 18 28.28 -13.11 6.45
CA HIS A 18 29.36 -12.84 5.49
C HIS A 18 29.28 -11.43 4.91
N ARG A 19 28.06 -10.97 4.59
CA ARG A 19 27.85 -9.61 4.10
C ARG A 19 28.20 -8.56 5.15
N ALA A 20 27.75 -8.74 6.39
CA ALA A 20 28.06 -7.84 7.49
C ALA A 20 29.58 -7.73 7.74
N PHE A 21 30.29 -8.85 7.68
CA PHE A 21 31.75 -8.88 7.78
C PHE A 21 32.42 -8.09 6.63
N ARG A 22 32.01 -8.35 5.38
CA ARG A 22 32.56 -7.68 4.19
C ARG A 22 32.32 -6.17 4.21
N GLU A 23 31.14 -5.73 4.64
CA GLU A 23 30.77 -4.32 4.73
C GLU A 23 31.25 -3.63 6.01
N LYS A 24 31.91 -4.34 6.94
CA LYS A 24 32.32 -3.83 8.27
C LYS A 24 31.16 -3.20 9.05
N LYS A 25 29.97 -3.79 8.94
CA LYS A 25 28.74 -3.35 9.62
C LYS A 25 28.26 -4.42 10.59
N SER A 26 27.43 -4.01 11.56
CA SER A 26 26.68 -5.00 12.34
C SER A 26 25.64 -5.69 11.48
N ILE A 27 25.34 -6.96 11.77
CA ILE A 27 24.26 -7.73 11.11
C ILE A 27 22.93 -6.97 11.18
N ALA A 28 22.60 -6.41 12.34
CA ALA A 28 21.40 -5.60 12.52
C ALA A 28 21.39 -4.33 11.63
N GLY A 29 22.56 -3.75 11.34
CA GLY A 29 22.70 -2.64 10.40
C GLY A 29 22.37 -3.05 8.97
N VAL A 30 22.94 -4.17 8.52
CA VAL A 30 22.65 -4.75 7.19
C VAL A 30 21.17 -5.08 7.04
N ILE A 31 20.57 -5.73 8.05
CA ILE A 31 19.13 -6.05 8.05
C ILE A 31 18.29 -4.78 7.93
N ARG A 32 18.60 -3.73 8.70
CA ARG A 32 17.87 -2.45 8.59
C ARG A 32 17.98 -1.82 7.22
N GLU A 33 19.14 -1.88 6.57
CA GLU A 33 19.32 -1.35 5.21
C GLU A 33 18.47 -2.11 4.19
N ILE A 34 18.45 -3.44 4.27
CA ILE A 34 17.63 -4.30 3.41
C ILE A 34 16.14 -3.98 3.61
N VAL A 35 15.65 -4.04 4.85
CA VAL A 35 14.25 -3.75 5.19
C VAL A 35 13.86 -2.34 4.77
N LYS A 36 14.73 -1.34 5.01
CA LYS A 36 14.47 0.04 4.57
C LYS A 36 14.33 0.12 3.05
N LYS A 37 15.17 -0.58 2.28
CA LYS A 37 15.12 -0.54 0.81
C LYS A 37 13.80 -1.07 0.24
N ASP A 38 13.21 -2.06 0.90
CA ASP A 38 11.95 -2.67 0.46
C ASP A 38 10.72 -1.95 1.01
N VAL A 39 10.75 -1.50 2.27
CA VAL A 39 9.67 -0.70 2.87
C VAL A 39 9.59 0.68 2.23
N SER A 40 10.71 1.36 1.97
CA SER A 40 10.69 2.68 1.33
C SER A 40 10.21 2.66 -0.13
N LYS A 41 10.06 1.49 -0.76
CA LYS A 41 9.41 1.40 -2.09
C LYS A 41 7.89 1.60 -2.01
N SER A 42 7.24 1.34 -0.87
CA SER A 42 5.79 1.57 -0.73
C SER A 42 5.41 3.03 -0.58
N ASP A 43 6.35 3.90 -0.20
CA ASP A 43 6.16 5.35 -0.04
C ASP A 43 6.45 6.16 -1.31
N ARG A 44 6.75 5.52 -2.44
CA ARG A 44 6.46 6.18 -3.71
C ARG A 44 4.95 6.30 -3.75
N GLN A 45 4.43 7.47 -3.35
CA GLN A 45 3.13 7.96 -3.77
C GLN A 45 2.96 7.49 -5.21
N ARG A 46 2.11 6.48 -5.41
CA ARG A 46 1.57 6.25 -6.73
C ARG A 46 0.86 7.56 -7.01
N ASN A 47 1.46 8.40 -7.85
CA ASN A 47 0.78 9.49 -8.50
C ASN A 47 -0.24 8.80 -9.41
N SER A 48 -1.30 8.26 -8.81
CA SER A 48 -2.41 7.65 -9.52
C SER A 48 -3.02 8.76 -10.34
N SER A 49 -2.63 8.80 -11.61
CA SER A 49 -3.20 9.71 -12.57
C SER A 49 -4.56 9.18 -12.96
N VAL A 50 -5.49 10.06 -13.32
CA VAL A 50 -6.80 9.68 -13.87
C VAL A 50 -6.64 8.68 -15.05
N LYS A 51 -5.50 8.72 -15.76
CA LYS A 51 -5.14 7.80 -16.85
C LYS A 51 -4.84 6.36 -16.41
N ASP A 52 -4.47 6.14 -15.15
CA ASP A 52 -4.18 4.81 -14.60
C ASP A 52 -5.45 4.02 -14.29
N PHE A 53 -6.59 4.71 -14.24
CA PHE A 53 -7.91 4.09 -14.17
C PHE A 53 -8.41 3.83 -15.59
N THR A 54 -7.90 2.75 -16.21
CA THR A 54 -8.32 2.29 -17.55
C THR A 54 -9.81 1.95 -17.64
N PHE A 55 -10.48 1.78 -16.50
CA PHE A 55 -11.92 1.72 -16.38
C PHE A 55 -12.40 2.63 -15.24
N ILE A 56 -12.41 3.95 -15.47
CA ILE A 56 -13.43 4.79 -14.84
C ILE A 56 -14.68 4.53 -15.65
N GLY A 57 -15.55 3.66 -15.17
CA GLY A 57 -16.92 3.62 -15.67
C GLY A 57 -17.56 4.97 -15.38
N ALA A 58 -17.34 5.96 -16.24
CA ALA A 58 -18.07 7.22 -16.29
C ALA A 58 -19.49 6.93 -16.81
N SER A 59 -20.16 5.96 -16.20
CA SER A 59 -21.57 5.78 -16.36
C SER A 59 -22.21 6.94 -15.63
N ARG A 60 -22.98 7.74 -16.38
CA ARG A 60 -23.85 8.74 -15.78
C ARG A 60 -24.83 7.99 -14.88
N SER A 61 -24.76 8.21 -13.57
CA SER A 61 -25.82 7.76 -12.68
C SER A 61 -27.12 8.41 -13.16
N LYS A 62 -28.23 7.66 -13.16
CA LYS A 62 -29.55 8.23 -13.45
C LYS A 62 -29.86 9.22 -12.33
N GLN A 63 -29.67 10.49 -12.65
CA GLN A 63 -29.84 11.56 -11.69
C GLN A 63 -31.35 11.76 -11.45
N GLY A 64 -31.80 11.49 -10.22
CA GLY A 64 -33.19 11.62 -9.78
C GLY A 64 -33.51 13.01 -9.22
N SER A 65 -34.47 13.07 -8.29
CA SER A 65 -34.84 14.27 -7.53
C SER A 65 -33.69 14.77 -6.63
N LEU A 66 -32.83 13.85 -6.20
CA LEU A 66 -31.70 14.09 -5.28
C LEU A 66 -30.37 14.32 -6.01
N LYS A 67 -30.33 15.25 -6.98
CA LYS A 67 -29.06 15.65 -7.62
C LYS A 67 -28.25 16.58 -6.71
N PRO A 68 -26.92 16.45 -6.66
CA PRO A 68 -26.15 15.38 -7.30
C PRO A 68 -26.16 14.12 -6.42
N VAL A 69 -26.47 12.96 -7.02
CA VAL A 69 -26.46 11.66 -6.31
C VAL A 69 -25.09 11.40 -5.65
N SER A 70 -24.01 12.00 -6.17
CA SER A 70 -22.68 11.90 -5.59
C SER A 70 -22.54 12.47 -4.18
N GLU A 71 -23.41 13.41 -3.80
CA GLU A 71 -23.39 14.08 -2.49
C GLU A 71 -24.47 13.54 -1.55
N ARG A 72 -25.45 12.81 -2.10
CA ARG A 72 -26.66 12.34 -1.41
C ARG A 72 -26.92 10.86 -1.74
N HIS A 73 -25.87 10.06 -1.64
CA HIS A 73 -25.86 8.68 -2.07
C HIS A 73 -26.82 7.81 -1.26
N ASP A 74 -26.86 8.03 0.05
CA ASP A 74 -27.65 7.20 0.97
C ASP A 74 -29.14 7.50 0.80
N GLU A 75 -29.53 8.76 0.67
CA GLU A 75 -30.92 9.17 0.45
C GLU A 75 -31.43 8.74 -0.93
N ALA A 76 -30.58 8.83 -1.95
CA ALA A 76 -30.91 8.34 -3.29
C ALA A 76 -31.08 6.81 -3.34
N LEU A 77 -30.37 6.07 -2.49
CA LEU A 77 -30.54 4.62 -2.35
C LEU A 77 -31.88 4.28 -1.68
N GLU A 78 -32.23 4.99 -0.61
CA GLU A 78 -33.49 4.79 0.12
C GLU A 78 -34.73 5.04 -0.77
N GLU A 79 -34.73 6.09 -1.59
CA GLU A 79 -35.83 6.39 -2.55
C GLU A 79 -36.09 5.22 -3.52
N VAL A 80 -35.04 4.48 -3.91
CA VAL A 80 -35.16 3.32 -4.80
C VAL A 80 -35.79 2.12 -4.09
N PHE A 81 -35.56 1.95 -2.79
CA PHE A 81 -36.12 0.84 -2.01
C PHE A 81 -37.57 1.09 -1.54
N GLN A 82 -37.99 2.35 -1.50
CA GLN A 82 -39.35 2.76 -1.11
C GLN A 82 -40.38 2.69 -2.26
N LYS A 83 -39.94 2.34 -3.48
CA LYS A 83 -40.74 2.36 -4.70
C LYS A 83 -40.98 0.96 -5.25
#